data_AF-A0A0P7WIR7-F1
#
_entry.id   AF-A0A0P7WIR7-F1
#
_cell.length_a   1.000
_cell.length_b   1.000
_cell.length_c   1.000
_cell.angle_alpha   90.00
_cell.angle_beta   90.00
_cell.angle_gamma   90.00
#
_symmetry.space_group_name_H-M   'P 1'
#
loop_
_entity.id
_entity.type
_entity.pdbx_description
1 polymer ?
#
loop_
_entity_poly.entity_id
_entity_poly.type
_entity_poly.pdbx_seq_one_letter_code
_entity_poly.pdbx_strand_id
1 'polypeptide(L)'
;MPDTVEEMCPEIPRLDALMLDVNDMAESGARYTEMPHVIEVVLPMLCNYLSYWWEKGPENTPEGSGVACCTTVTSEQLSVILGNILKILNSNLGIDEAAWMKRIAVYAQPIISKARADLLKTHFLPTLEKLKKKTVKVVAEEELLKSDSKADTQEAELLILDEFAVLCRDLYAFYPMLIRYVDNNRSRWLKEPDVDSNELFRMVAEIFILWCKSHNFKREEQNFVVQNEINNLSFLTGDSKTKMSKSGGQDQERKHKKRRGEFYSIQTSLIVAALKKMLPIGLNMCTPGDQELISLAKARYALKDTDDEVKEHLRQNLHLQE
;
A
#
# COMPACT_ATOMS: atom_id res chain seq x y z
N MET A 1 8.74 8.68 42.46
CA MET A 1 8.12 9.13 41.19
C MET A 1 7.49 10.48 41.47
N PRO A 2 7.46 11.43 40.52
CA PRO A 2 6.84 12.74 40.72
C PRO A 2 5.36 12.59 41.11
N ASP A 3 4.86 13.51 41.96
CA ASP A 3 3.56 13.37 42.61
C ASP A 3 2.41 13.96 41.76
N THR A 4 2.73 14.72 40.71
CA THR A 4 1.75 15.29 39.77
C THR A 4 2.15 15.07 38.31
N VAL A 5 1.15 15.03 37.42
CA VAL A 5 1.36 14.90 35.96
C VAL A 5 2.19 16.08 35.44
N GLU A 6 2.00 17.27 36.02
CA GLU A 6 2.68 18.52 35.66
C GLU A 6 4.20 18.47 35.93
N GLU A 7 4.62 17.76 36.98
CA GLU A 7 6.04 17.53 37.30
C GLU A 7 6.70 16.49 36.38
N MET A 8 5.92 15.63 35.72
CA MET A 8 6.40 14.68 34.71
C MET A 8 6.46 15.27 33.30
N CYS A 9 5.67 16.31 33.02
CA CYS A 9 5.54 16.93 31.71
C CYS A 9 6.80 17.58 31.10
N PRO A 10 7.82 18.09 31.83
CA PRO A 10 8.93 18.82 31.20
C PRO A 10 9.79 17.96 30.26
N GLU A 11 9.92 16.67 30.55
CA GLU A 11 10.72 15.73 29.76
C GLU A 11 9.90 15.04 28.64
N ILE A 12 8.57 15.21 28.64
CA ILE A 12 7.68 14.59 27.65
C ILE A 12 7.58 15.50 26.42
N PRO A 13 7.91 15.00 25.22
CA PRO A 13 7.81 15.80 24.00
C PRO A 13 6.36 16.20 23.72
N ARG A 14 6.17 17.44 23.27
CA ARG A 14 4.86 17.97 22.88
C ARG A 14 4.42 17.38 21.55
N LEU A 15 3.13 17.07 21.42
CA LEU A 15 2.54 16.53 20.18
C LEU A 15 2.85 17.41 18.97
N ASP A 16 2.64 18.72 19.09
CA ASP A 16 2.87 19.67 17.99
C ASP A 16 4.34 19.69 17.53
N ALA A 17 5.28 19.54 18.48
CA ALA A 17 6.71 19.47 18.16
C ALA A 17 7.04 18.19 17.39
N LEU A 18 6.52 17.03 17.83
CA LEU A 18 6.74 15.77 17.12
C LEU A 18 6.09 15.76 15.73
N MET A 19 4.91 16.37 15.58
CA MET A 19 4.27 16.52 14.28
C MET A 19 5.08 17.44 13.35
N LEU A 20 5.67 18.50 13.91
CA LEU A 20 6.56 19.41 13.18
C LEU A 20 7.84 18.70 12.73
N ASP A 21 8.49 17.90 13.59
CA ASP A 21 9.70 17.16 13.22
C ASP A 21 9.45 16.23 12.01
N VAL A 22 8.30 15.55 11.99
CA VAL A 22 7.88 14.69 10.87
C VAL A 22 7.58 15.51 9.62
N ASN A 23 6.94 16.68 9.77
CA ASN A 23 6.66 17.59 8.67
C ASN A 23 7.95 18.14 8.05
N ASP A 24 8.89 18.59 8.87
CA ASP A 24 10.17 19.16 8.43
C ASP A 24 11.00 18.11 7.71
N MET A 25 10.97 16.85 8.16
CA MET A 25 11.57 15.74 7.41
C MET A 25 10.89 15.54 6.03
N ALA A 26 9.56 15.63 5.96
CA ALA A 26 8.82 15.47 4.72
C ALA A 26 9.06 16.61 3.72
N GLU A 27 9.22 17.85 4.20
CA GLU A 27 9.44 19.05 3.38
C GLU A 27 10.90 19.23 2.97
N SER A 28 11.84 18.94 3.86
CA SER A 28 13.28 19.15 3.61
C SER A 28 13.86 18.20 2.55
N GLY A 29 13.21 17.07 2.30
CA GLY A 29 13.78 16.00 1.49
C GLY A 29 15.03 15.38 2.12
N ALA A 30 15.21 15.57 3.44
CA ALA A 30 16.32 15.02 4.20
C ALA A 30 16.41 13.50 4.00
N ARG A 31 17.65 13.00 3.89
CA ARG A 31 17.88 11.56 3.77
C ARG A 31 17.61 10.90 5.10
N TYR A 32 17.15 9.65 5.05
CA TYR A 32 16.95 8.83 6.25
C TYR A 32 18.16 8.82 7.19
N THR A 33 19.38 8.80 6.65
CA THR A 33 20.63 8.79 7.43
C THR A 33 20.82 10.03 8.29
N GLU A 34 20.15 11.14 7.96
CA GLU A 34 20.27 12.41 8.68
C GLU A 34 19.34 12.43 9.91
N MET A 35 18.17 11.80 9.83
CA MET A 35 17.17 11.77 10.91
C MET A 35 16.51 10.39 11.10
N PRO A 36 17.28 9.32 11.41
CA PRO A 36 16.72 7.98 11.51
C PRO A 36 15.69 7.83 12.65
N HIS A 37 15.90 8.57 13.74
CA HIS A 37 15.02 8.57 14.91
C HIS A 37 13.59 9.04 14.59
N VAL A 38 13.41 9.94 13.61
CA VAL A 38 12.07 10.41 13.21
C VAL A 38 11.28 9.26 12.59
N ILE A 39 11.89 8.47 11.72
CA ILE A 39 11.22 7.33 11.07
C ILE A 39 11.08 6.14 12.01
N GLU A 40 12.13 5.78 12.74
CA GLU A 40 12.14 4.53 13.51
C GLU A 40 11.46 4.63 14.88
N VAL A 41 11.40 5.83 15.46
CA VAL A 41 10.88 6.04 16.82
C VAL A 41 9.67 6.97 16.80
N VAL A 42 9.80 8.17 16.22
CA VAL A 42 8.74 9.19 16.29
C VAL A 42 7.51 8.75 15.50
N LEU A 43 7.65 8.34 14.23
CA LEU A 43 6.52 7.91 13.39
C LEU A 43 5.67 6.79 14.03
N PRO A 44 6.22 5.63 14.42
CA PRO A 44 5.40 4.57 15.01
C PRO A 44 4.75 5.00 16.32
N MET A 45 5.47 5.72 17.18
CA MET A 45 4.90 6.24 18.43
C MET A 45 3.74 7.20 18.15
N LEU A 46 3.94 8.15 17.24
CA LEU A 46 2.96 9.17 16.87
C LEU A 46 1.72 8.57 16.21
N CYS A 47 1.89 7.61 15.29
CA CYS A 47 0.76 6.92 14.66
C CYS A 47 -0.10 6.17 15.68
N ASN A 48 0.53 5.47 16.64
CA ASN A 48 -0.21 4.78 17.70
C ASN A 48 -0.89 5.78 18.66
N TYR A 49 -0.18 6.83 19.06
CA TYR A 49 -0.73 7.89 19.92
C TYR A 49 -1.95 8.54 19.28
N LEU A 50 -1.83 9.03 18.04
CA LEU A 50 -2.92 9.68 17.32
C LEU A 50 -4.10 8.74 17.12
N SER A 51 -3.84 7.49 16.72
CA SER A 51 -4.89 6.48 16.54
C SER A 51 -5.67 6.22 17.82
N TYR A 52 -4.99 6.10 18.96
CA TYR A 52 -5.61 5.86 20.27
C TYR A 52 -6.43 7.04 20.76
N TRP A 53 -5.85 8.25 20.70
CA TRP A 53 -6.52 9.45 21.21
C TRP A 53 -7.64 9.94 20.30
N TRP A 54 -7.55 9.68 19.00
CA TRP A 54 -8.66 9.94 18.08
C TRP A 54 -9.93 9.19 18.47
N GLU A 55 -9.83 7.92 18.92
CA GLU A 55 -10.99 7.13 19.38
C GLU A 55 -11.69 7.73 20.60
N LYS A 56 -10.98 8.55 21.37
CA LYS A 56 -11.51 9.29 22.52
C LYS A 56 -11.76 10.76 22.20
N GLY A 57 -11.58 11.15 20.95
CA GLY A 57 -11.65 12.53 20.48
C GLY A 57 -13.07 13.01 20.24
N PRO A 58 -13.20 14.28 19.83
CA PRO A 58 -14.51 14.91 19.64
C PRO A 58 -15.33 14.23 18.54
N GLU A 59 -14.68 13.69 17.50
CA GLU A 59 -15.33 13.01 16.38
C GLU A 59 -15.98 11.65 16.75
N ASN A 60 -15.55 11.05 17.87
CA ASN A 60 -16.01 9.73 18.32
C ASN A 60 -16.83 9.80 19.62
N THR A 61 -17.00 10.99 20.19
CA THR A 61 -17.78 11.20 21.42
C THR A 61 -19.24 11.49 21.07
N PRO A 62 -20.24 10.81 21.67
CA PRO A 62 -21.65 11.07 21.39
C PRO A 62 -22.04 12.53 21.68
N GLU A 63 -22.72 13.16 20.72
CA GLU A 63 -23.31 14.49 20.89
C GLU A 63 -24.26 14.48 22.09
N GLY A 64 -24.04 15.39 23.06
CA GLY A 64 -24.88 15.53 24.25
C GLY A 64 -24.38 14.83 25.52
N SER A 65 -23.20 14.20 25.52
CA SER A 65 -22.63 13.58 26.73
C SER A 65 -22.26 14.57 27.84
N GLY A 66 -22.16 15.88 27.56
CA GLY A 66 -21.84 16.92 28.54
C GLY A 66 -20.44 16.82 29.15
N VAL A 67 -19.64 15.83 28.75
CA VAL A 67 -18.27 15.62 29.19
C VAL A 67 -17.33 16.36 28.25
N ALA A 68 -16.52 17.27 28.80
CA ALA A 68 -15.46 17.92 28.04
C ALA A 68 -14.50 16.85 27.49
N CYS A 69 -14.28 16.87 26.17
CA CYS A 69 -13.40 15.90 25.52
C CYS A 69 -11.98 16.07 26.04
N CYS A 70 -11.34 14.98 26.47
CA CYS A 70 -10.01 15.03 27.09
C CYS A 70 -8.85 15.15 26.08
N THR A 71 -9.18 15.23 24.79
CA THR A 71 -8.22 15.34 23.68
C THR A 71 -8.80 16.17 22.54
N THR A 72 -7.91 16.83 21.80
CA THR A 72 -8.22 17.65 20.62
C THR A 72 -7.84 16.95 19.30
N VAL A 73 -7.41 15.69 19.37
CA VAL A 73 -7.03 14.91 18.18
C VAL A 73 -8.26 14.58 17.33
N THR A 74 -8.20 14.96 16.05
CA THR A 74 -9.22 14.75 15.02
C THR A 74 -8.61 14.02 13.82
N SER A 75 -9.47 13.64 12.86
CA SER A 75 -9.04 13.04 11.59
C SER A 75 -8.06 13.92 10.81
N GLU A 76 -8.04 15.23 11.07
CA GLU A 76 -7.13 16.19 10.44
C GLU A 76 -5.67 15.91 10.79
N GLN A 77 -5.32 15.76 12.09
CA GLN A 77 -3.93 15.45 12.46
C GLN A 77 -3.48 14.09 11.92
N LEU A 78 -4.39 13.11 11.86
CA LEU A 78 -4.09 11.79 11.29
C LEU A 78 -3.83 11.90 9.78
N SER A 79 -4.62 12.70 9.05
CA SER A 79 -4.41 12.98 7.64
C SER A 79 -3.09 13.69 7.37
N VAL A 80 -2.71 14.68 8.18
CA VAL A 80 -1.43 15.39 8.04
C VAL A 80 -0.25 14.42 8.18
N ILE A 81 -0.26 13.57 9.23
CA ILE A 81 0.83 12.60 9.43
C ILE A 81 0.87 11.55 8.34
N LEU A 82 -0.28 11.04 7.88
CA LEU A 82 -0.31 10.10 6.76
C LEU A 82 0.21 10.75 5.46
N GLY A 83 -0.16 12.01 5.21
CA GLY A 83 0.35 12.80 4.08
C GLY A 83 1.87 12.94 4.13
N ASN A 84 2.42 13.30 5.30
CA ASN A 84 3.87 13.40 5.50
C ASN A 84 4.58 12.06 5.31
N ILE A 85 4.02 10.96 5.82
CA ILE A 85 4.53 9.60 5.58
C ILE A 85 4.59 9.28 4.07
N LEU A 86 3.53 9.58 3.33
CA LEU A 86 3.47 9.37 1.89
C LEU A 86 4.46 10.27 1.13
N LYS A 87 4.66 11.50 1.59
CA LYS A 87 5.64 12.44 0.99
C LYS A 87 7.08 11.99 1.22
N ILE A 88 7.41 11.54 2.43
CA ILE A 88 8.70 10.93 2.76
C ILE A 88 8.92 9.68 1.88
N LEU A 89 7.93 8.79 1.81
CA LEU A 89 7.99 7.60 0.97
C LEU A 89 8.24 7.98 -0.50
N ASN A 90 7.43 8.88 -1.05
CA ASN A 90 7.49 9.31 -2.45
C ASN A 90 8.88 9.89 -2.80
N SER A 91 9.46 10.67 -1.89
CA SER A 91 10.79 11.27 -2.07
C SER A 91 11.91 10.22 -2.12
N ASN A 92 11.73 9.08 -1.44
CA ASN A 92 12.73 8.02 -1.33
C ASN A 92 12.53 6.85 -2.31
N LEU A 93 11.47 6.86 -3.13
CA LEU A 93 11.27 5.83 -4.17
C LEU A 93 12.46 5.76 -5.12
N GLY A 94 13.11 4.59 -5.19
CA GLY A 94 14.28 4.31 -6.03
C GLY A 94 15.63 4.51 -5.40
N ILE A 95 15.70 4.85 -4.12
CA ILE A 95 16.99 4.93 -3.42
C ILE A 95 17.35 3.53 -2.91
N ASP A 96 18.52 3.00 -3.25
CA ASP A 96 18.92 1.63 -2.87
C ASP A 96 19.00 1.43 -1.34
N GLU A 97 19.62 2.40 -0.66
CA GLU A 97 19.85 2.39 0.80
C GLU A 97 18.64 2.86 1.62
N ALA A 98 17.52 2.14 1.51
CA ALA A 98 16.27 2.49 2.19
C ALA A 98 15.59 1.29 2.88
N ALA A 99 16.34 0.56 3.71
CA ALA A 99 15.85 -0.61 4.43
C ALA A 99 14.61 -0.33 5.33
N TRP A 100 14.49 0.89 5.85
CA TRP A 100 13.37 1.34 6.70
C TRP A 100 12.01 1.29 5.97
N MET A 101 11.98 1.39 4.63
CA MET A 101 10.74 1.41 3.84
C MET A 101 9.91 0.14 4.02
N LYS A 102 10.53 -0.98 4.40
CA LYS A 102 9.84 -2.24 4.68
C LYS A 102 8.90 -2.15 5.89
N ARG A 103 9.14 -1.19 6.81
CA ARG A 103 8.39 -1.03 8.07
C ARG A 103 7.37 0.10 8.03
N ILE A 104 7.51 1.06 7.10
CA ILE A 104 6.69 2.29 7.14
C ILE A 104 5.19 2.01 7.00
N ALA A 105 4.81 1.03 6.19
CA ALA A 105 3.42 0.58 6.07
C ALA A 105 2.84 0.08 7.41
N VAL A 106 3.65 -0.64 8.20
CA VAL A 106 3.27 -1.14 9.53
C VAL A 106 3.11 0.02 10.50
N TYR A 107 3.98 1.03 10.42
CA TYR A 107 3.87 2.23 11.26
C TYR A 107 2.61 3.03 10.96
N ALA A 108 2.26 3.18 9.69
CA ALA A 108 1.07 3.92 9.26
C ALA A 108 -0.25 3.16 9.50
N GLN A 109 -0.20 1.83 9.65
CA GLN A 109 -1.38 0.97 9.82
C GLN A 109 -2.46 1.51 10.79
N PRO A 110 -2.10 2.06 11.97
CA PRO A 110 -3.09 2.56 12.93
C PRO A 110 -3.90 3.78 12.45
N ILE A 111 -3.40 4.55 11.48
CA ILE A 111 -4.00 5.84 11.10
C ILE A 111 -4.65 5.83 9.71
N ILE A 112 -4.28 4.89 8.81
CA ILE A 112 -4.72 4.92 7.40
C ILE A 112 -6.24 4.89 7.24
N SER A 113 -6.94 4.05 8.01
CA SER A 113 -8.42 3.94 7.92
C SER A 113 -9.17 5.10 8.57
N LYS A 114 -8.46 5.98 9.29
CA LYS A 114 -9.02 7.12 10.01
C LYS A 114 -8.69 8.46 9.33
N ALA A 115 -7.84 8.42 8.30
CA ALA A 115 -7.49 9.59 7.50
C ALA A 115 -8.62 9.95 6.52
N ARG A 116 -8.73 11.25 6.23
CA ARG A 116 -9.68 11.82 5.29
C ARG A 116 -9.35 11.45 3.83
N ALA A 117 -10.38 11.59 2.97
CA ALA A 117 -10.33 11.23 1.55
C ALA A 117 -9.58 12.25 0.65
N ASP A 118 -9.14 13.38 1.20
CA ASP A 118 -8.45 14.47 0.50
C ASP A 118 -7.01 14.14 0.11
N LEU A 119 -6.46 13.04 0.63
CA LEU A 119 -5.10 12.57 0.34
C LEU A 119 -4.97 11.92 -1.04
N LEU A 120 -6.09 11.54 -1.69
CA LEU A 120 -6.07 10.83 -2.96
C LEU A 120 -5.27 11.60 -4.02
N LYS A 121 -5.70 12.84 -4.30
CA LYS A 121 -5.12 13.68 -5.34
C LYS A 121 -3.74 14.21 -4.99
N THR A 122 -3.53 14.54 -3.73
CA THR A 122 -2.35 15.26 -3.26
C THR A 122 -1.18 14.32 -2.95
N HIS A 123 -1.44 13.08 -2.53
CA HIS A 123 -0.40 12.16 -2.04
C HIS A 123 -0.42 10.80 -2.74
N PHE A 124 -1.57 10.11 -2.79
CA PHE A 124 -1.64 8.75 -3.35
C PHE A 124 -1.41 8.73 -4.86
N LEU A 125 -2.08 9.60 -5.62
CA LEU A 125 -1.94 9.66 -7.08
C LEU A 125 -0.50 10.02 -7.52
N PRO A 126 0.15 11.08 -7.01
CA PRO A 126 1.53 11.38 -7.40
C PRO A 126 2.52 10.27 -7.05
N THR A 127 2.34 9.61 -5.91
CA THR A 127 3.21 8.50 -5.48
C THR A 127 3.04 7.29 -6.40
N LEU A 128 1.80 6.93 -6.73
CA LEU A 128 1.52 5.82 -7.65
C LEU A 128 2.01 6.13 -9.07
N GLU A 129 1.85 7.37 -9.55
CA GLU A 129 2.34 7.77 -10.87
C GLU A 129 3.86 7.63 -10.97
N LYS A 130 4.60 8.00 -9.90
CA LYS A 130 6.06 7.79 -9.84
C LYS A 130 6.41 6.30 -9.88
N LEU A 131 5.71 5.46 -9.10
CA LEU A 131 5.88 3.99 -9.14
C LEU A 131 5.59 3.42 -10.52
N LYS A 132 4.49 3.82 -11.15
CA LYS A 132 4.09 3.40 -12.50
C LYS A 132 5.16 3.72 -13.52
N LYS A 133 5.66 4.96 -13.55
CA LYS A 133 6.73 5.38 -14.45
C LYS A 133 8.00 4.52 -14.28
N LYS A 134 8.38 4.21 -13.04
CA LYS A 134 9.50 3.30 -12.76
C LYS A 134 9.23 1.88 -13.26
N THR A 135 8.03 1.34 -13.00
CA THR A 135 7.63 0.02 -13.51
C THR A 135 7.74 -0.04 -15.04
N VAL A 136 7.20 0.96 -15.74
CA VAL A 136 7.26 1.05 -17.21
C VAL A 136 8.71 1.08 -17.68
N LYS A 137 9.56 1.90 -17.04
CA LYS A 137 10.99 2.01 -17.37
C LYS A 137 11.71 0.67 -17.23
N VAL A 138 11.64 0.02 -16.06
CA VAL A 138 12.38 -1.22 -15.77
C VAL A 138 11.92 -2.37 -16.67
N VAL A 139 10.61 -2.49 -16.93
CA VAL A 139 10.09 -3.51 -17.85
C VAL A 139 10.49 -3.22 -19.30
N ALA A 140 10.55 -1.95 -19.72
CA ALA A 140 11.04 -1.61 -21.07
C ALA A 140 12.53 -1.93 -21.24
N GLU A 141 13.35 -1.68 -20.21
CA GLU A 141 14.77 -2.05 -20.19
C GLU A 141 14.96 -3.58 -20.23
N GLU A 142 14.12 -4.34 -19.52
CA GLU A 142 14.10 -5.80 -19.59
C GLU A 142 13.81 -6.32 -21.01
N GLU A 143 12.79 -5.76 -21.68
CA GLU A 143 12.43 -6.18 -23.05
C GLU A 143 13.50 -5.78 -24.07
N LEU A 144 14.13 -4.62 -23.90
CA LEU A 144 15.25 -4.19 -24.74
C LEU A 144 16.43 -5.15 -24.61
N LEU A 145 16.78 -5.53 -23.38
CA LEU A 145 17.90 -6.45 -23.13
C LEU A 145 17.64 -7.84 -23.73
N LYS A 146 16.40 -8.35 -23.64
CA LYS A 146 16.01 -9.62 -24.29
C LYS A 146 16.16 -9.58 -25.81
N SER A 147 16.02 -8.41 -26.43
CA SER A 147 16.12 -8.24 -27.88
C SER A 147 17.56 -8.08 -28.38
N ASP A 148 18.51 -7.69 -27.52
CA ASP A 148 19.93 -7.56 -27.90
C ASP A 148 20.65 -8.93 -27.81
N SER A 149 21.16 -9.43 -28.94
CA SER A 149 21.69 -10.80 -29.07
C SER A 149 23.19 -10.92 -28.73
N LYS A 150 23.74 -10.01 -27.92
CA LYS A 150 25.19 -9.94 -27.65
C LYS A 150 25.61 -10.85 -26.50
N ALA A 151 26.87 -11.29 -26.55
CA ALA A 151 27.42 -12.29 -25.62
C ALA A 151 27.81 -11.75 -24.23
N ASP A 152 27.62 -10.46 -23.95
CA ASP A 152 28.07 -9.79 -22.71
C ASP A 152 26.90 -9.10 -21.98
N THR A 153 25.74 -9.79 -21.90
CA THR A 153 24.51 -9.26 -21.29
C THR A 153 24.40 -9.56 -19.79
N GLN A 154 25.27 -10.39 -19.22
CA GLN A 154 25.09 -10.89 -17.85
C GLN A 154 25.13 -9.78 -16.79
N GLU A 155 26.02 -8.78 -16.94
CA GLU A 155 26.09 -7.63 -16.03
C GLU A 155 24.81 -6.77 -16.13
N ALA A 156 24.34 -6.51 -17.36
CA ALA A 156 23.10 -5.79 -17.60
C ALA A 156 21.88 -6.55 -17.05
N GLU A 157 21.85 -7.88 -17.14
CA GLU A 157 20.79 -8.71 -16.57
C GLU A 157 20.74 -8.57 -15.04
N LEU A 158 21.89 -8.57 -14.37
CA LEU A 158 21.97 -8.37 -12.93
C LEU A 158 21.47 -6.98 -12.52
N LEU A 159 21.85 -5.93 -13.25
CA LEU A 159 21.37 -4.57 -12.99
C LEU A 159 19.84 -4.46 -13.10
N ILE A 160 19.22 -5.13 -14.08
CA ILE A 160 17.76 -5.14 -14.21
C ILE A 160 17.10 -5.88 -13.04
N LEU A 161 17.71 -6.96 -12.54
CA LEU A 161 17.19 -7.67 -11.37
C LEU A 161 17.28 -6.80 -10.10
N ASP A 162 18.35 -6.03 -9.94
CA ASP A 162 18.50 -5.08 -8.83
C ASP A 162 17.43 -3.97 -8.90
N GLU A 163 17.17 -3.42 -10.10
CA GLU A 163 16.09 -2.44 -10.33
C GLU A 163 14.71 -3.03 -9.99
N PHE A 164 14.44 -4.29 -10.36
CA PHE A 164 13.22 -4.98 -9.94
C PHE A 164 13.13 -5.18 -8.43
N ALA A 165 14.24 -5.49 -7.76
CA ALA A 165 14.27 -5.64 -6.30
C ALA A 165 13.92 -4.33 -5.59
N VAL A 166 14.47 -3.20 -6.05
CA VAL A 166 14.13 -1.86 -5.56
C VAL A 166 12.67 -1.53 -5.84
N LEU A 167 12.18 -1.83 -7.05
CA LEU A 167 10.78 -1.62 -7.42
C LEU A 167 9.81 -2.43 -6.55
N CYS A 168 10.11 -3.70 -6.28
CA CYS A 168 9.30 -4.54 -5.39
C CYS A 168 9.26 -3.99 -3.97
N ARG A 169 10.39 -3.51 -3.43
CA ARG A 169 10.42 -2.85 -2.12
C ARG A 169 9.54 -1.61 -2.09
N ASP A 170 9.68 -0.76 -3.09
CA ASP A 170 8.94 0.50 -3.23
C ASP A 170 7.42 0.24 -3.31
N LEU A 171 7.01 -0.74 -4.11
CA LEU A 171 5.61 -1.18 -4.21
C LEU A 171 5.10 -1.75 -2.89
N TYR A 172 5.88 -2.58 -2.21
CA TYR A 172 5.49 -3.18 -0.92
C TYR A 172 5.49 -2.19 0.24
N ALA A 173 6.18 -1.06 0.13
CA ALA A 173 6.07 0.04 1.07
C ALA A 173 4.77 0.84 0.85
N PHE A 174 4.33 1.00 -0.41
CA PHE A 174 3.14 1.80 -0.76
C PHE A 174 1.82 1.01 -0.73
N TYR A 175 1.80 -0.20 -1.29
CA TYR A 175 0.57 -0.97 -1.57
C TYR A 175 -0.23 -1.34 -0.33
N PRO A 176 0.36 -1.66 0.84
CA PRO A 176 -0.42 -1.84 2.06
C PRO A 176 -1.24 -0.59 2.43
N MET A 177 -0.65 0.60 2.30
CA MET A 177 -1.34 1.86 2.56
C MET A 177 -2.43 2.12 1.52
N LEU A 178 -2.12 1.91 0.24
CA LEU A 178 -3.08 2.04 -0.85
C LEU A 178 -4.29 1.11 -0.64
N ILE A 179 -4.07 -0.17 -0.36
CA ILE A 179 -5.14 -1.16 -0.16
C ILE A 179 -6.09 -0.72 0.95
N ARG A 180 -5.55 -0.28 2.09
CA ARG A 180 -6.35 0.19 3.23
C ARG A 180 -7.10 1.48 2.91
N TYR A 181 -6.46 2.42 2.21
CA TYR A 181 -7.08 3.67 1.80
C TYR A 181 -8.25 3.43 0.83
N VAL A 182 -8.07 2.52 -0.13
CA VAL A 182 -9.11 2.10 -1.08
C VAL A 182 -10.27 1.46 -0.34
N ASP A 183 -10.01 0.54 0.61
CA ASP A 183 -11.08 -0.09 1.40
C ASP A 183 -11.93 0.94 2.14
N ASN A 184 -11.31 1.98 2.70
CA ASN A 184 -12.01 3.04 3.43
C ASN A 184 -12.91 3.90 2.53
N ASN A 185 -12.48 4.17 1.30
CA ASN A 185 -13.18 5.08 0.39
C ASN A 185 -14.08 4.37 -0.64
N ARG A 186 -14.00 3.04 -0.74
CA ARG A 186 -14.70 2.23 -1.76
C ARG A 186 -16.20 2.51 -1.83
N SER A 187 -16.87 2.52 -0.68
CA SER A 187 -18.33 2.69 -0.63
C SER A 187 -18.77 4.05 -1.18
N ARG A 188 -17.97 5.09 -0.96
CA ARG A 188 -18.17 6.43 -1.51
C ARG A 188 -17.95 6.44 -3.02
N TRP A 189 -16.82 5.93 -3.51
CA TRP A 189 -16.52 5.91 -4.95
C TRP A 189 -17.49 5.07 -5.78
N LEU A 190 -18.09 4.03 -5.17
CA LEU A 190 -19.12 3.24 -5.85
C LEU A 190 -20.48 3.96 -5.94
N LYS A 191 -20.77 4.87 -5.00
CA LYS A 191 -22.00 5.69 -5.01
C LYS A 191 -21.83 6.94 -5.87
N GLU A 192 -20.68 7.56 -5.77
CA GLU A 192 -20.31 8.81 -6.45
C GLU A 192 -18.99 8.57 -7.20
N PRO A 193 -19.07 8.20 -8.49
CA PRO A 193 -17.87 7.97 -9.31
C PRO A 193 -16.98 9.21 -9.32
N ASP A 194 -15.69 8.98 -9.09
CA ASP A 194 -14.69 10.04 -8.96
C ASP A 194 -13.58 9.85 -9.99
N VAL A 195 -13.20 10.93 -10.69
CA VAL A 195 -12.22 10.87 -11.79
C VAL A 195 -10.84 10.47 -11.26
N ASP A 196 -10.46 10.95 -10.07
CA ASP A 196 -9.19 10.63 -9.44
C ASP A 196 -9.14 9.14 -9.05
N SER A 197 -10.26 8.57 -8.57
CA SER A 197 -10.38 7.13 -8.26
C SER A 197 -10.29 6.23 -9.50
N ASN A 198 -10.83 6.69 -10.64
CA ASN A 198 -10.71 5.99 -11.92
C ASN A 198 -9.27 6.00 -12.42
N GLU A 199 -8.58 7.13 -12.27
CA GLU A 199 -7.16 7.23 -12.62
C GLU A 199 -6.28 6.34 -11.74
N LEU A 200 -6.59 6.29 -10.43
CA LEU A 200 -5.97 5.35 -9.51
C LEU A 200 -6.13 3.89 -10.00
N PHE A 201 -7.33 3.49 -10.42
CA PHE A 201 -7.57 2.15 -10.98
C PHE A 201 -6.72 1.89 -12.22
N ARG A 202 -6.69 2.82 -13.18
CA ARG A 202 -5.92 2.67 -14.43
C ARG A 202 -4.44 2.43 -14.16
N MET A 203 -3.83 3.21 -13.27
CA MET A 203 -2.41 3.04 -12.91
C MET A 203 -2.14 1.71 -12.20
N VAL A 204 -3.00 1.29 -11.26
CA VAL A 204 -2.87 -0.02 -10.60
C VAL A 204 -3.00 -1.17 -11.61
N ALA A 205 -3.94 -1.06 -12.55
CA ALA A 205 -4.14 -2.05 -13.61
C ALA A 205 -2.94 -2.13 -14.56
N GLU A 206 -2.34 -1.00 -14.93
CA GLU A 206 -1.16 -0.94 -15.78
C GLU A 206 0.04 -1.65 -15.13
N ILE A 207 0.34 -1.35 -13.86
CA ILE A 207 1.40 -2.03 -13.11
C ILE A 207 1.13 -3.54 -13.02
N PHE A 208 -0.11 -3.95 -12.77
CA PHE A 208 -0.49 -5.36 -12.74
C PHE A 208 -0.27 -6.05 -14.10
N ILE A 209 -0.61 -5.41 -15.21
CA ILE A 209 -0.42 -5.97 -16.56
C ILE A 209 1.08 -6.16 -16.83
N LEU A 210 1.91 -5.17 -16.49
CA LEU A 210 3.36 -5.25 -16.65
C LEU A 210 3.96 -6.37 -15.80
N TRP A 211 3.51 -6.50 -14.55
CA TRP A 211 3.85 -7.60 -13.66
C TRP A 211 3.43 -8.96 -14.23
N CYS A 212 2.22 -9.09 -14.79
CA CYS A 212 1.78 -10.33 -15.42
C CYS A 212 2.67 -10.76 -16.60
N LYS A 213 3.14 -9.79 -17.40
CA LYS A 213 3.98 -10.03 -18.58
C LYS A 213 5.43 -10.37 -18.22
N SER A 214 6.01 -9.69 -17.24
CA SER A 214 7.42 -9.89 -16.86
C SER A 214 7.59 -11.09 -15.91
N HIS A 215 8.37 -12.08 -16.35
CA HIS A 215 8.75 -13.21 -15.48
C HIS A 215 9.68 -12.76 -14.34
N ASN A 216 10.64 -11.88 -14.64
CA ASN A 216 11.59 -11.38 -13.65
C ASN A 216 10.87 -10.58 -12.57
N PHE A 217 9.90 -9.75 -12.95
CA PHE A 217 9.14 -8.98 -11.97
C PHE A 217 8.33 -9.87 -11.00
N LYS A 218 7.66 -10.91 -11.52
CA LYS A 218 6.97 -11.91 -10.67
C LYS A 218 7.92 -12.64 -9.72
N ARG A 219 9.11 -12.98 -10.22
CA ARG A 219 10.13 -13.68 -9.46
C ARG A 219 10.70 -12.80 -8.35
N GLU A 220 11.02 -11.54 -8.65
CA GLU A 220 11.57 -10.63 -7.66
C GLU A 220 10.55 -10.21 -6.60
N GLU A 221 9.26 -10.12 -6.96
CA GLU A 221 8.22 -9.95 -5.95
C GLU A 221 8.20 -11.13 -4.97
N GLN A 222 8.23 -12.36 -5.49
CA GLN A 222 8.29 -13.56 -4.65
C GLN A 222 9.55 -13.58 -3.79
N ASN A 223 10.72 -13.27 -4.36
CA ASN A 223 11.97 -13.19 -3.62
C ASN A 223 11.88 -12.17 -2.49
N PHE A 224 11.34 -10.98 -2.78
CA PHE A 224 11.17 -9.93 -1.79
C PHE A 224 10.27 -10.36 -0.63
N VAL A 225 9.13 -10.98 -0.91
CA VAL A 225 8.21 -11.50 0.13
C VAL A 225 8.88 -12.55 1.00
N VAL A 226 9.57 -13.52 0.37
CA VAL A 226 10.20 -14.63 1.08
C VAL A 226 11.39 -14.16 1.92
N GLN A 227 12.26 -13.32 1.37
CA GLN A 227 13.47 -12.84 2.06
C GLN A 227 13.13 -11.97 3.27
N ASN A 228 12.02 -11.24 3.22
CA ASN A 228 11.58 -10.36 4.30
C ASN A 228 10.48 -10.99 5.17
N GLU A 229 10.17 -12.27 4.95
CA GLU A 229 9.17 -13.03 5.71
C GLU A 229 7.80 -12.32 5.81
N ILE A 230 7.39 -11.67 4.71
CA ILE A 230 6.19 -10.83 4.70
C ILE A 230 4.94 -11.71 4.72
N ASN A 231 4.08 -11.50 5.71
CA ASN A 231 2.76 -12.10 5.75
C ASN A 231 1.76 -11.22 5.00
N ASN A 232 1.60 -11.43 3.69
CA ASN A 232 0.69 -10.60 2.88
C ASN A 232 -0.75 -10.57 3.43
N LEU A 233 -1.23 -11.66 4.06
CA LEU A 233 -2.58 -11.73 4.59
C LEU A 233 -2.83 -10.73 5.73
N SER A 234 -1.82 -10.37 6.53
CA SER A 234 -1.99 -9.39 7.61
C SER A 234 -2.40 -8.02 7.07
N PHE A 235 -1.90 -7.64 5.90
CA PHE A 235 -2.28 -6.41 5.21
C PHE A 235 -3.66 -6.49 4.56
N LEU A 236 -4.22 -7.68 4.34
CA LEU A 236 -5.51 -7.86 3.66
C LEU A 236 -6.69 -8.00 4.64
N THR A 237 -6.51 -8.65 5.78
CA THR A 237 -7.65 -9.07 6.61
C THR A 237 -8.24 -7.99 7.52
N GLY A 238 -7.54 -6.89 7.77
CA GLY A 238 -8.04 -5.78 8.59
C GLY A 238 -8.08 -6.18 10.05
N ASP A 239 -7.40 -5.43 10.92
CA ASP A 239 -7.40 -5.69 12.35
C ASP A 239 -8.82 -5.56 12.93
N SER A 240 -9.58 -6.65 12.91
CA SER A 240 -10.91 -6.73 13.53
C SER A 240 -10.84 -6.94 15.04
N LYS A 241 -9.70 -6.67 15.70
CA LYS A 241 -9.59 -6.72 17.17
C LYS A 241 -8.60 -5.69 17.70
N THR A 242 -9.07 -4.48 17.90
CA THR A 242 -8.65 -3.62 19.02
C THR A 242 -9.07 -4.28 20.34
N LYS A 243 -8.35 -5.31 20.74
CA LYS A 243 -8.27 -5.75 22.13
C LYS A 243 -6.81 -6.06 22.43
N MET A 244 -6.21 -5.18 23.22
CA MET A 244 -5.05 -5.50 24.03
C MET A 244 -5.31 -6.83 24.76
N SER A 245 -4.77 -7.93 24.23
CA SER A 245 -4.52 -9.14 25.00
C SER A 245 -3.33 -9.87 24.40
N LYS A 246 -2.21 -9.74 25.12
CA LYS A 246 -0.99 -10.56 25.05
C LYS A 246 -0.06 -10.33 23.86
N SER A 247 0.74 -9.27 23.99
CA SER A 247 2.17 -9.28 23.65
C SER A 247 2.92 -10.23 24.60
N GLY A 248 2.64 -11.53 24.51
CA GLY A 248 3.21 -12.53 25.41
C GLY A 248 2.67 -13.92 25.10
N GLY A 249 3.29 -14.60 24.12
CA GLY A 249 3.01 -16.01 23.84
C GLY A 249 2.90 -16.37 22.35
N GLN A 250 3.88 -16.02 21.54
CA GLN A 250 4.18 -16.75 20.29
C GLN A 250 5.70 -16.95 20.21
N ASP A 251 6.24 -17.68 21.19
CA ASP A 251 7.65 -18.11 21.19
C ASP A 251 7.77 -19.65 21.23
N GLN A 252 6.72 -20.38 20.81
CA GLN A 252 6.73 -21.84 20.75
C GLN A 252 5.97 -22.44 19.55
N GLU A 253 6.04 -21.80 18.38
CA GLU A 253 5.90 -22.56 17.14
C GLU A 253 7.27 -22.71 16.49
N ARG A 254 7.95 -23.74 17.00
CA ARG A 254 8.97 -24.59 16.35
C ARG A 254 9.66 -23.96 15.14
N LYS A 255 10.99 -23.86 15.25
CA LYS A 255 12.00 -23.91 14.16
C LYS A 255 11.72 -25.04 13.15
N HIS A 256 10.64 -24.96 12.40
CA HIS A 256 10.48 -25.60 11.11
C HIS A 256 10.93 -24.58 10.09
N LYS A 257 11.93 -24.93 9.27
CA LYS A 257 12.23 -24.21 8.02
C LYS A 257 10.94 -24.18 7.20
N LYS A 258 10.17 -23.10 7.32
CA LYS A 258 8.99 -22.84 6.49
C LYS A 258 9.45 -22.84 5.03
N ARG A 259 8.79 -23.63 4.19
CA ARG A 259 9.19 -23.82 2.78
C ARG A 259 8.85 -22.55 1.99
N ARG A 260 9.60 -22.25 0.92
CA ARG A 260 9.35 -21.09 0.02
C ARG A 260 7.89 -20.93 -0.43
N GLY A 261 7.13 -22.04 -0.52
CA GLY A 261 5.72 -22.03 -0.92
C GLY A 261 4.71 -21.67 0.19
N GLU A 262 5.12 -21.56 1.46
CA GLU A 262 4.21 -21.18 2.56
C GLU A 262 4.12 -19.66 2.74
N PHE A 263 5.13 -18.90 2.31
CA PHE A 263 5.16 -17.44 2.46
C PHE A 263 4.55 -16.67 1.28
N TYR A 264 4.48 -17.28 0.09
CA TYR A 264 4.03 -16.59 -1.12
C TYR A 264 3.08 -17.44 -1.96
N SER A 265 1.97 -16.82 -2.36
CA SER A 265 1.08 -17.30 -3.41
C SER A 265 0.71 -16.11 -4.29
N ILE A 266 0.58 -16.35 -5.60
CA ILE A 266 0.09 -15.35 -6.55
C ILE A 266 -1.26 -14.78 -6.06
N GLN A 267 -2.10 -15.60 -5.43
CA GLN A 267 -3.42 -15.16 -4.96
C GLN A 267 -3.34 -14.12 -3.83
N THR A 268 -2.27 -14.16 -3.04
CA THR A 268 -2.02 -13.27 -1.89
C THR A 268 -1.01 -12.16 -2.19
N SER A 269 -0.47 -12.07 -3.41
CA SER A 269 0.36 -10.94 -3.85
C SER A 269 -0.34 -9.61 -3.57
N LEU A 270 0.39 -8.63 -3.03
CA LEU A 270 -0.17 -7.29 -2.81
C LEU A 270 -0.48 -6.58 -4.13
N ILE A 271 0.23 -6.90 -5.22
CA ILE A 271 -0.05 -6.37 -6.56
C ILE A 271 -1.40 -6.89 -7.06
N VAL A 272 -1.64 -8.19 -6.91
CA VAL A 272 -2.94 -8.81 -7.23
C VAL A 272 -4.03 -8.28 -6.31
N ALA A 273 -3.75 -8.12 -5.03
CA ALA A 273 -4.73 -7.64 -4.06
C ALA A 273 -5.15 -6.18 -4.33
N ALA A 274 -4.21 -5.29 -4.61
CA ALA A 274 -4.51 -3.89 -4.96
C ALA A 274 -5.45 -3.82 -6.17
N LEU A 275 -5.18 -4.58 -7.23
CA LEU A 275 -6.08 -4.65 -8.39
C LEU A 275 -7.46 -5.20 -8.01
N LYS A 276 -7.53 -6.33 -7.30
CA LYS A 276 -8.81 -6.94 -6.88
C LYS A 276 -9.66 -5.99 -6.03
N LYS A 277 -9.02 -5.23 -5.14
CA LYS A 277 -9.69 -4.22 -4.31
C LYS A 277 -10.24 -3.09 -5.18
N MET A 278 -9.52 -2.66 -6.21
CA MET A 278 -10.00 -1.60 -7.11
C MET A 278 -10.97 -2.09 -8.19
N LEU A 279 -11.10 -3.41 -8.42
CA LEU A 279 -11.83 -3.96 -9.56
C LEU A 279 -13.29 -3.45 -9.68
N PRO A 280 -14.11 -3.35 -8.62
CA PRO A 280 -15.46 -2.79 -8.77
C PRO A 280 -15.51 -1.31 -9.14
N ILE A 281 -14.50 -0.52 -8.78
CA ILE A 281 -14.37 0.86 -9.27
C ILE A 281 -14.08 0.84 -10.77
N GLY A 282 -13.20 -0.06 -11.22
CA GLY A 282 -12.94 -0.28 -12.65
C GLY A 282 -14.16 -0.76 -13.44
N LEU A 283 -14.96 -1.67 -12.87
CA LEU A 283 -16.19 -2.16 -13.53
C LEU A 283 -17.24 -1.05 -13.67
N ASN A 284 -17.32 -0.11 -12.73
CA ASN A 284 -18.20 1.07 -12.85
C ASN A 284 -17.82 1.99 -14.02
N MET A 285 -16.64 1.83 -14.63
CA MET A 285 -16.24 2.55 -15.84
C MET A 285 -16.73 1.89 -17.14
N CYS A 286 -17.17 0.64 -17.06
CA CYS A 286 -17.65 -0.15 -18.18
C CYS A 286 -19.15 0.05 -18.41
N THR A 287 -19.60 -0.06 -19.66
CA THR A 287 -21.04 -0.12 -19.97
C THR A 287 -21.65 -1.41 -19.41
N PRO A 288 -22.99 -1.50 -19.26
CA PRO A 288 -23.64 -2.75 -18.88
C PRO A 288 -23.28 -3.93 -19.81
N GLY A 289 -23.19 -3.67 -21.12
CA GLY A 289 -22.78 -4.67 -22.12
C GLY A 289 -21.33 -5.14 -21.95
N ASP A 290 -20.40 -4.22 -21.68
CA ASP A 290 -19.01 -4.57 -21.34
C ASP A 290 -18.94 -5.45 -20.08
N GLN A 291 -19.73 -5.13 -19.05
CA GLN A 291 -19.77 -5.93 -17.82
C GLN A 291 -20.35 -7.33 -18.06
N GLU A 292 -21.33 -7.45 -18.95
CA GLU A 292 -21.91 -8.74 -19.36
C GLU A 292 -20.87 -9.60 -20.09
N LEU A 293 -20.13 -9.03 -21.04
CA LEU A 293 -19.02 -9.70 -21.71
C LEU A 293 -17.93 -10.15 -20.72
N ILE A 294 -17.55 -9.31 -19.77
CA ILE A 294 -16.60 -9.67 -18.71
C ILE A 294 -17.13 -10.83 -17.85
N SER A 295 -18.42 -10.83 -17.54
CA SER A 295 -19.08 -11.90 -16.78
C SER A 295 -19.06 -13.23 -17.55
N LEU A 296 -19.35 -13.19 -18.86
CA LEU A 296 -19.25 -14.36 -19.75
C LEU A 296 -17.82 -14.90 -19.78
N ALA A 297 -16.82 -14.04 -19.99
CA ALA A 297 -15.41 -14.43 -19.97
C ALA A 297 -15.04 -15.12 -18.66
N LYS A 298 -15.44 -14.53 -17.52
CA LYS A 298 -15.19 -15.08 -16.19
C LYS A 298 -15.84 -16.45 -16.00
N ALA A 299 -17.06 -16.65 -16.48
CA ALA A 299 -17.75 -17.94 -16.41
C ALA A 299 -16.99 -19.02 -17.21
N ARG A 300 -16.53 -18.70 -18.42
CA ARG A 300 -15.73 -19.63 -19.24
C ARG A 300 -14.38 -19.96 -18.61
N TYR A 301 -13.68 -18.96 -18.08
CA TYR A 301 -12.44 -19.21 -17.33
C TYR A 301 -12.65 -20.07 -16.08
N ALA A 302 -13.80 -19.96 -15.41
CA ALA A 302 -14.14 -20.83 -14.27
C ALA A 302 -14.35 -22.30 -14.68
N LEU A 303 -14.76 -22.54 -15.94
CA LEU A 303 -14.84 -23.87 -16.55
C LEU A 303 -13.49 -24.39 -17.06
N LYS A 304 -12.41 -23.60 -16.88
CA LYS A 304 -11.05 -23.89 -17.34
C LYS A 304 -10.89 -23.95 -18.86
N ASP A 305 -11.74 -23.21 -19.57
CA ASP A 305 -11.55 -22.97 -21.00
C ASP A 305 -10.21 -22.25 -21.24
N THR A 306 -9.61 -22.53 -22.38
CA THR A 306 -8.38 -21.90 -22.86
C THR A 306 -8.63 -20.45 -23.28
N ASP A 307 -7.59 -19.62 -23.27
CA ASP A 307 -7.68 -18.23 -23.72
C ASP A 307 -8.29 -18.07 -25.11
N ASP A 308 -8.02 -19.01 -26.02
CA ASP A 308 -8.52 -18.96 -27.39
C ASP A 308 -10.01 -19.31 -27.47
N GLU A 309 -10.47 -20.29 -26.68
CA GLU A 309 -11.89 -20.62 -26.55
C GLU A 309 -12.69 -19.46 -25.94
N VAL A 310 -12.15 -18.81 -24.91
CA VAL A 310 -12.78 -17.64 -24.29
C VAL A 310 -12.85 -16.48 -25.28
N LYS A 311 -11.77 -16.16 -25.98
CA LYS A 311 -11.75 -15.09 -27.00
C LYS A 311 -12.76 -15.36 -28.11
N GLU A 312 -12.84 -16.59 -28.60
CA GLU A 312 -13.79 -16.96 -29.64
C GLU A 312 -15.24 -16.84 -29.15
N HIS A 313 -15.52 -17.29 -27.92
CA HIS A 313 -16.83 -17.12 -27.33
C HIS A 313 -17.22 -15.64 -27.15
N LEU A 314 -16.28 -14.79 -26.75
CA LEU A 314 -16.51 -13.36 -26.64
C LEU A 314 -16.78 -12.72 -28.01
N ARG A 315 -16.05 -13.09 -29.06
CA ARG A 315 -16.29 -12.58 -30.43
C ARG A 315 -17.71 -12.87 -30.91
N GLN A 316 -18.23 -14.07 -30.59
CA GLN A 316 -19.59 -14.47 -30.94
C GLN A 316 -20.66 -13.68 -30.17
N ASN A 317 -20.32 -13.09 -29.02
CA ASN A 317 -21.23 -12.37 -28.14
C ASN A 317 -21.01 -10.84 -28.14
N LEU A 318 -20.17 -10.30 -29.03
CA LEU A 318 -19.89 -8.85 -29.12
C LEU A 318 -21.15 -7.98 -29.32
N HIS A 319 -22.24 -8.56 -29.85
CA HIS A 319 -23.53 -7.89 -29.98
C HIS A 319 -24.14 -7.46 -28.63
N LEU A 320 -23.71 -8.05 -27.50
CA LEU A 320 -24.13 -7.66 -26.15
C LEU A 320 -23.52 -6.32 -25.71
N GLN A 321 -22.57 -5.76 -26.47
CA GLN A 321 -21.93 -4.48 -26.17
C GLN A 321 -22.80 -3.28 -26.60
N GLU A 322 -23.78 -3.49 -27.48
CA GLU A 322 -24.63 -2.45 -28.11
C GLU A 322 -25.68 -1.83 -27.18
#